data_AF-A0A498P4H3-F1
#
_entry.id   AF-A0A498P4H3-F1
#
_cell.length_a   1.000
_cell.length_b   1.000
_cell.length_c   1.000
_cell.angle_alpha   90.00
_cell.angle_beta   90.00
_cell.angle_gamma   90.00
#
_symmetry.space_group_name_H-M   'P 1'
#
loop_
_entity.id
_entity.type
_entity.pdbx_description
1 polymer ?
#
loop_
_entity_poly.entity_id
_entity_poly.type
_entity_poly.pdbx_seq_one_letter_code
_entity_poly.pdbx_strand_id
1 'polypeptide(L)'
;MDQALSPLAPNQTEALLMIRDSVMMIPPDECIERTAQCTTIPVNESVLCANVSSSALDQFLNGTAPNTTGVCDFTVLQFACLPTLSQLNSQQVADLLACKLSSNVTKETWKLFFTKISTNLDDALVKFSNKTLNESSVALSDVLDVIADARISRFSPQRLRDPVFIQSWFQGRLKAFLPSVSQRLLSCFSTRNFTCESYRTIYVELNSKFGLMDSATQRFVLNEFIRPFLSRQYNTGVQCTLPFNNSVDFILQNFGSFSPLALLQDFSSLSRNFSAVDALPVLTLAQLGELVFSPPARPEDRGNILTRVFDFLLQSSNRDKLKGFIPSLQTQARKANFSCENYRVIFDRMDQALSPLAPNQTEALLTIRDSVMMIPPDECIERTAQCTTIPVNESVLCANASSSALDQFLSGTAPNTTGICDFTVLQFACLPTLSQLNSQQVADLLACKLSSNVTKETWKLFFTKISTNLDEALVKFSNKV
;
A
#
# COMPACT_ATOMS: atom_id res chain seq x y z
N MET A 1 9.27 1.94 26.06
CA MET A 1 9.50 3.07 25.12
C MET A 1 9.50 4.41 25.82
N ASP A 2 8.63 4.65 26.81
CA ASP A 2 8.64 5.89 27.60
C ASP A 2 9.97 6.17 28.33
N GLN A 3 10.66 5.13 28.78
CA GLN A 3 12.00 5.26 29.39
C GLN A 3 13.10 5.64 28.37
N ALA A 4 12.84 5.51 27.06
CA ALA A 4 13.79 5.85 25.99
C ALA A 4 13.56 7.25 25.41
N LEU A 5 12.48 7.96 25.79
CA LEU A 5 12.18 9.32 25.32
C LEU A 5 13.04 10.39 26.02
N SER A 6 13.57 10.10 27.21
CA SER A 6 14.25 11.06 28.07
C SER A 6 15.62 11.57 27.58
N PRO A 7 16.42 10.82 26.77
CA PRO A 7 17.73 11.29 26.32
C PRO A 7 17.79 11.69 24.82
N LEU A 8 16.67 11.80 24.09
CA LEU A 8 16.67 11.95 22.63
C LEU A 8 16.43 13.38 22.10
N ALA A 9 17.03 13.69 20.95
CA ALA A 9 16.84 14.94 20.22
C ALA A 9 15.42 15.05 19.61
N PRO A 10 14.86 16.26 19.38
CA PRO A 10 13.45 16.47 19.02
C PRO A 10 12.96 15.66 17.81
N ASN A 11 13.79 15.52 16.77
CA ASN A 11 13.47 14.76 15.56
C ASN A 11 13.42 13.24 15.77
N GLN A 12 14.20 12.72 16.73
CA GLN A 12 14.21 11.31 17.12
C GLN A 12 13.02 11.01 18.04
N THR A 13 12.64 11.97 18.87
CA THR A 13 11.45 11.91 19.73
C THR A 13 10.17 11.82 18.89
N GLU A 14 10.07 12.59 17.81
CA GLU A 14 8.91 12.58 16.91
C GLU A 14 8.77 11.23 16.17
N ALA A 15 9.87 10.66 15.67
CA ALA A 15 9.88 9.33 15.06
C ALA A 15 9.52 8.22 16.07
N LEU A 16 10.03 8.30 17.31
CA LEU A 16 9.70 7.34 18.37
C LEU A 16 8.28 7.49 18.90
N LEU A 17 7.71 8.70 18.88
CA LEU A 17 6.29 8.92 19.16
C LEU A 17 5.41 8.34 18.06
N MET A 18 5.77 8.51 16.78
CA MET A 18 5.05 7.85 15.67
C MET A 18 5.11 6.32 15.77
N ILE A 19 6.27 5.76 16.14
CA ILE A 19 6.41 4.32 16.40
C ILE A 19 5.61 3.92 17.65
N ARG A 20 5.58 4.76 18.70
CA ARG A 20 4.84 4.50 19.94
C ARG A 20 3.36 4.42 19.67
N ASP A 21 2.84 5.39 18.94
CA ASP A 21 1.44 5.48 18.59
C ASP A 21 1.09 4.33 17.64
N SER A 22 2.00 3.95 16.74
CA SER A 22 1.82 2.76 15.88
C SER A 22 1.81 1.44 16.66
N VAL A 23 2.60 1.32 17.75
CA VAL A 23 2.69 0.10 18.58
C VAL A 23 1.61 0.06 19.68
N MET A 24 1.21 1.21 20.24
CA MET A 24 0.12 1.32 21.23
C MET A 24 -1.28 1.24 20.59
N MET A 25 -1.41 1.44 19.27
CA MET A 25 -2.69 1.31 18.56
C MET A 25 -3.03 -0.12 18.11
N ILE A 26 -2.15 -1.11 18.33
CA ILE A 26 -2.44 -2.53 18.12
C ILE A 26 -2.00 -3.31 19.37
N PRO A 27 -2.76 -3.25 20.48
CA PRO A 27 -2.54 -4.17 21.58
C PRO A 27 -2.63 -5.62 21.06
N PRO A 28 -1.79 -6.55 21.57
CA PRO A 28 -1.98 -7.99 21.35
C PRO A 28 -3.43 -8.36 21.65
N ASP A 29 -4.01 -9.33 20.93
CA ASP A 29 -5.43 -9.72 21.08
C ASP A 29 -5.82 -10.02 22.54
N GLU A 30 -4.87 -10.47 23.36
CA GLU A 30 -5.02 -10.78 24.79
C GLU A 30 -5.17 -9.52 25.68
N CYS A 31 -4.74 -8.35 25.22
CA CYS A 31 -4.83 -7.08 25.94
C CYS A 31 -6.11 -6.27 25.58
N ILE A 32 -6.91 -6.75 24.64
CA ILE A 32 -8.23 -6.17 24.34
C ILE A 32 -9.24 -6.84 25.25
N GLU A 33 -9.64 -6.16 26.35
CA GLU A 33 -10.84 -6.57 27.06
C GLU A 33 -12.05 -6.37 26.12
N ARG A 34 -12.45 -7.45 25.43
CA ARG A 34 -13.65 -7.48 24.59
C ARG A 34 -14.93 -7.56 25.43
N THR A 35 -15.00 -6.81 26.53
CA THR A 35 -16.22 -6.54 27.30
C THR A 35 -16.99 -5.38 26.64
N ALA A 36 -17.13 -5.43 25.31
CA ALA A 36 -17.71 -4.37 24.48
C ALA A 36 -19.26 -4.38 24.54
N GLN A 37 -19.81 -4.05 25.69
CA GLN A 37 -21.22 -3.65 25.79
C GLN A 37 -21.35 -2.18 25.38
N CYS A 38 -22.40 -1.87 24.60
CA CYS A 38 -22.76 -0.49 24.29
C CYS A 38 -23.07 0.24 25.60
N THR A 39 -22.12 1.03 26.09
CA THR A 39 -22.26 1.78 27.34
C THR A 39 -23.23 2.94 27.14
N THR A 40 -24.10 3.17 28.12
CA THR A 40 -25.06 4.28 28.11
C THR A 40 -24.45 5.53 28.74
N ILE A 41 -24.85 6.71 28.28
CA ILE A 41 -24.46 7.99 28.89
C ILE A 41 -25.47 8.31 30.00
N PRO A 42 -25.09 8.29 31.28
CA PRO A 42 -25.99 8.64 32.37
C PRO A 42 -26.28 10.15 32.34
N VAL A 43 -27.54 10.52 32.57
CA VAL A 43 -27.97 11.93 32.62
C VAL A 43 -28.82 12.15 33.85
N ASN A 44 -28.43 13.13 34.66
CA ASN A 44 -29.24 13.64 35.76
C ASN A 44 -29.74 15.05 35.39
N GLU A 45 -30.99 15.14 34.93
CA GLU A 45 -31.58 16.39 34.47
C GLU A 45 -31.63 17.46 35.57
N SER A 46 -31.99 17.11 36.80
CA SER A 46 -32.06 18.08 37.90
C SER A 46 -30.72 18.75 38.20
N VAL A 47 -29.62 18.00 38.10
CA VAL A 47 -28.26 18.53 38.31
C VAL A 47 -27.81 19.35 37.10
N LEU A 48 -28.04 18.82 35.89
CA LEU A 48 -27.63 19.47 34.66
C LEU A 48 -28.36 20.81 34.44
N CYS A 49 -29.61 20.92 34.88
CA CYS A 49 -30.48 22.07 34.66
C CYS A 49 -30.66 22.99 35.87
N ALA A 50 -29.99 22.73 37.01
CA ALA A 50 -30.22 23.44 38.27
C ALA A 50 -30.14 24.98 38.18
N ASN A 51 -29.26 25.50 37.32
CA ASN A 51 -28.99 26.94 37.18
C ASN A 51 -29.23 27.47 35.76
N VAL A 52 -30.05 26.78 34.96
CA VAL A 52 -30.28 27.14 33.55
C VAL A 52 -31.61 27.87 33.42
N SER A 53 -31.57 29.10 32.90
CA SER A 53 -32.79 29.84 32.54
C SER A 53 -33.10 29.69 31.05
N SER A 54 -34.26 29.10 30.75
CA SER A 54 -34.76 28.89 29.39
C SER A 54 -35.99 29.73 29.05
N SER A 55 -36.30 30.76 29.85
CA SER A 55 -37.50 31.60 29.68
C SER A 55 -37.51 32.38 28.36
N ALA A 56 -36.37 32.96 27.96
CA ALA A 56 -36.24 33.65 26.67
C ALA A 56 -36.43 32.70 25.48
N LEU A 57 -35.96 31.45 25.62
CA LEU A 57 -36.14 30.43 24.60
C LEU A 57 -37.61 29.97 24.52
N ASP A 58 -38.28 29.79 25.67
CA ASP A 58 -39.70 29.44 25.72
C ASP A 58 -40.57 30.51 25.04
N GLN A 59 -40.28 31.80 25.29
CA GLN A 59 -40.94 32.90 24.58
C GLN A 59 -40.67 32.88 23.07
N PHE A 60 -39.43 32.58 22.65
CA PHE A 60 -39.09 32.46 21.24
C PHE A 60 -39.85 31.31 20.55
N LEU A 61 -39.94 30.14 21.18
CA LEU A 61 -40.63 28.98 20.62
C LEU A 61 -42.16 29.17 20.54
N ASN A 62 -42.73 29.93 21.48
CA ASN A 62 -44.17 30.21 21.53
C ASN A 62 -44.59 31.47 20.73
N GLY A 63 -43.63 32.17 20.11
CA GLY A 63 -43.89 33.34 19.26
C GLY A 63 -44.47 33.00 17.88
N THR A 64 -45.08 33.98 17.21
CA THR A 64 -45.64 33.82 15.86
C THR A 64 -44.52 33.65 14.82
N ALA A 65 -44.42 32.43 14.27
CA ALA A 65 -43.45 32.00 13.26
C ALA A 65 -41.99 32.23 13.67
N PRO A 66 -41.39 31.32 14.46
CA PRO A 66 -39.96 31.37 14.73
C PRO A 66 -39.21 31.21 13.40
N ASN A 67 -38.70 32.32 12.87
CA ASN A 67 -37.82 32.34 11.70
C ASN A 67 -36.75 31.26 11.91
N THR A 68 -36.58 30.38 10.91
CA THR A 68 -35.72 29.19 10.97
C THR A 68 -34.27 29.48 11.39
N THR A 69 -33.82 30.73 11.30
CA THR A 69 -32.48 31.20 11.65
C THR A 69 -32.27 31.49 13.15
N GLY A 70 -33.32 31.72 13.95
CA GLY A 70 -33.18 32.17 15.34
C GLY A 70 -32.83 31.07 16.36
N VAL A 71 -32.99 29.79 16.00
CA VAL A 71 -32.69 28.68 16.92
C VAL A 71 -31.20 28.60 17.30
N CYS A 72 -30.34 29.14 16.45
CA CYS A 72 -28.90 29.17 16.64
C CYS A 72 -28.43 30.21 17.65
N ASP A 73 -29.28 31.12 18.09
CA ASP A 73 -28.94 32.14 19.08
C ASP A 73 -28.93 31.58 20.52
N PHE A 74 -29.58 30.42 20.71
CA PHE A 74 -29.69 29.77 22.01
C PHE A 74 -28.69 28.62 22.18
N THR A 75 -28.38 28.27 23.42
CA THR A 75 -27.50 27.12 23.71
C THR A 75 -28.29 25.81 23.70
N VAL A 76 -27.64 24.70 23.34
CA VAL A 76 -28.26 23.36 23.40
C VAL A 76 -28.72 23.03 24.83
N LEU A 77 -28.01 23.52 25.84
CA LEU A 77 -28.38 23.34 27.26
C LEU A 77 -29.71 24.02 27.58
N GLN A 78 -29.98 25.21 27.04
CA GLN A 78 -31.27 25.87 27.22
C GLN A 78 -32.42 25.05 26.62
N PHE A 79 -32.23 24.48 25.42
CA PHE A 79 -33.21 23.56 24.84
C PHE A 79 -33.36 22.30 25.70
N ALA A 80 -32.26 21.67 26.11
CA ALA A 80 -32.26 20.47 26.94
C ALA A 80 -32.98 20.67 28.28
N CYS A 81 -32.91 21.87 28.86
CA CYS A 81 -33.52 22.20 30.14
C CYS A 81 -34.95 22.74 30.08
N LEU A 82 -35.55 22.87 28.88
CA LEU A 82 -36.99 23.14 28.78
C LEU A 82 -37.81 21.89 29.12
N PRO A 83 -38.91 21.99 29.89
CA PRO A 83 -39.71 20.82 30.27
C PRO A 83 -40.24 20.03 29.07
N THR A 84 -40.69 20.73 28.02
CA THR A 84 -41.22 20.15 26.79
C THR A 84 -40.66 20.87 25.57
N LEU A 85 -40.46 20.15 24.46
CA LEU A 85 -39.95 20.68 23.20
C LEU A 85 -40.88 20.37 22.01
N SER A 86 -42.20 20.26 22.27
CA SER A 86 -43.19 19.87 21.26
C SER A 86 -43.29 20.85 20.08
N GLN A 87 -42.90 22.12 20.28
CA GLN A 87 -42.93 23.16 19.25
C GLN A 87 -41.77 23.06 18.24
N LEU A 88 -40.70 22.32 18.59
CA LEU A 88 -39.49 22.27 17.77
C LEU A 88 -39.67 21.25 16.64
N ASN A 89 -39.76 21.73 15.40
CA ASN A 89 -39.92 20.85 14.24
C ASN A 89 -38.58 20.27 13.76
N SER A 90 -38.63 19.25 12.88
CA SER A 90 -37.42 18.57 12.40
C SER A 90 -36.47 19.45 11.59
N GLN A 91 -36.94 20.54 10.97
CA GLN A 91 -36.06 21.49 10.28
C GLN A 91 -35.23 22.29 11.30
N GLN A 92 -35.90 22.82 12.32
CA GLN A 92 -35.25 23.58 13.39
C GLN A 92 -34.22 22.74 14.16
N VAL A 93 -34.50 21.45 14.42
CA VAL A 93 -33.51 20.54 15.01
C VAL A 93 -32.29 20.38 14.10
N ALA A 94 -32.48 20.21 12.79
CA ALA A 94 -31.38 20.08 11.83
C ALA A 94 -30.56 21.37 11.70
N ASP A 95 -31.20 22.52 11.82
CA ASP A 95 -30.54 23.83 11.84
C ASP A 95 -29.72 24.02 13.13
N LEU A 96 -30.29 23.65 14.29
CA LEU A 96 -29.59 23.67 15.57
C LEU A 96 -28.36 22.75 15.58
N LEU A 97 -28.49 21.52 15.07
CA LEU A 97 -27.35 20.62 14.88
C LEU A 97 -26.26 21.29 14.04
N ALA A 98 -26.62 21.85 12.89
CA ALA A 98 -25.65 22.47 12.00
C ALA A 98 -24.89 23.65 12.62
N CYS A 99 -25.54 24.50 13.41
CA CYS A 99 -24.88 25.67 13.99
C CYS A 99 -24.25 25.43 15.36
N LYS A 100 -24.61 24.34 16.07
CA LYS A 100 -24.06 24.04 17.41
C LYS A 100 -23.08 22.87 17.43
N LEU A 101 -22.87 22.19 16.31
CA LEU A 101 -21.91 21.09 16.22
C LEU A 101 -20.47 21.50 16.53
N SER A 102 -20.05 22.71 16.20
CA SER A 102 -18.71 23.22 16.55
C SER A 102 -18.63 23.82 17.96
N SER A 103 -19.76 23.93 18.66
CA SER A 103 -19.80 24.48 20.02
C SER A 103 -19.35 23.45 21.05
N ASN A 104 -18.75 23.92 22.15
CA ASN A 104 -18.34 23.06 23.26
C ASN A 104 -19.57 22.62 24.09
N VAL A 105 -20.31 21.63 23.58
CA VAL A 105 -21.52 21.08 24.20
C VAL A 105 -21.22 19.67 24.70
N THR A 106 -21.57 19.38 25.95
CA THR A 106 -21.27 18.08 26.57
C THR A 106 -22.17 16.95 26.06
N LYS A 107 -21.70 15.70 26.17
CA LYS A 107 -22.47 14.50 25.79
C LYS A 107 -23.79 14.39 26.55
N GLU A 108 -23.80 14.74 27.84
CA GLU A 108 -24.99 14.73 28.70
C GLU A 108 -26.02 15.74 28.23
N THR A 109 -25.58 16.92 27.80
CA THR A 109 -26.45 17.98 27.27
C THR A 109 -27.11 17.53 25.96
N TRP A 110 -26.33 17.00 25.03
CA TRP A 110 -26.87 16.40 23.80
C TRP A 110 -27.83 15.24 24.09
N LYS A 111 -27.49 14.39 25.07
CA LYS A 111 -28.30 13.22 25.41
C LYS A 111 -29.66 13.62 25.96
N LEU A 112 -29.69 14.60 26.85
CA LEU A 112 -30.94 15.13 27.39
C LEU A 112 -31.78 15.77 26.28
N PHE A 113 -31.18 16.61 25.45
CA PHE A 113 -31.85 17.25 24.31
C PHE A 113 -32.47 16.20 23.35
N PHE A 114 -31.68 15.24 22.87
CA PHE A 114 -32.17 14.20 21.95
C PHE A 114 -33.25 13.29 22.54
N THR A 115 -33.23 13.10 23.86
CA THR A 115 -34.31 12.36 24.55
C THR A 115 -35.63 13.11 24.45
N LYS A 116 -35.62 14.44 24.61
CA LYS A 116 -36.83 15.28 24.54
C LYS A 116 -37.38 15.46 23.12
N ILE A 117 -36.53 15.41 22.10
CA ILE A 117 -36.93 15.55 20.69
C ILE A 117 -37.02 14.22 19.94
N SER A 118 -37.18 13.10 20.65
CA SER A 118 -37.08 11.75 20.06
C SER A 118 -38.03 11.50 18.88
N THR A 119 -39.18 12.16 18.84
CA THR A 119 -40.15 12.08 17.72
C THR A 119 -39.67 12.78 16.45
N ASN A 120 -38.92 13.87 16.59
CA ASN A 120 -38.45 14.70 15.47
C ASN A 120 -36.99 14.43 15.06
N LEU A 121 -36.23 13.71 15.91
CA LEU A 121 -34.80 13.47 15.71
C LEU A 121 -34.51 12.71 14.39
N ASP A 122 -35.30 11.70 14.05
CA ASP A 122 -35.02 10.88 12.85
C ASP A 122 -35.14 11.69 11.56
N ASP A 123 -36.21 12.47 11.44
CA ASP A 123 -36.45 13.33 10.29
C ASP A 123 -35.44 14.49 10.25
N ALA A 124 -35.05 14.99 11.42
CA ALA A 124 -34.02 16.02 11.53
C ALA A 124 -32.65 15.50 11.06
N LEU A 125 -32.30 14.26 11.40
CA LEU A 125 -31.06 13.63 10.94
C LEU A 125 -31.04 13.44 9.42
N VAL A 126 -32.18 13.11 8.79
CA VAL A 126 -32.30 13.05 7.32
C VAL A 126 -32.10 14.44 6.68
N LYS A 127 -32.68 15.49 7.28
CA LYS A 127 -32.48 16.87 6.80
C LYS A 127 -31.03 17.31 6.98
N PHE A 128 -30.43 16.95 8.10
CA PHE A 128 -29.04 17.24 8.43
C PHE A 128 -28.05 16.51 7.52
N SER A 129 -28.33 15.27 7.11
CA SER A 129 -27.42 14.46 6.28
C SER A 129 -27.14 15.05 4.89
N ASN A 130 -27.98 15.96 4.43
CA ASN A 130 -27.81 16.66 3.15
C ASN A 130 -27.01 17.96 3.28
N LYS A 131 -26.62 18.36 4.49
CA LYS A 131 -25.78 19.53 4.72
C LYS A 131 -24.31 19.18 4.53
N THR A 132 -23.57 20.06 3.89
CA THR A 132 -22.11 19.95 3.76
C THR A 132 -21.47 20.33 5.09
N LEU A 133 -20.67 19.42 5.64
CA LEU A 133 -19.81 19.70 6.79
C LEU A 133 -18.40 19.97 6.26
N ASN A 134 -17.80 21.06 6.71
CA ASN A 134 -16.49 21.48 6.23
C ASN A 134 -15.32 20.82 6.98
N GLU A 135 -15.56 20.19 8.13
CA GLU A 135 -14.48 19.61 8.96
C GLU A 135 -14.93 18.35 9.70
N SER A 136 -14.06 17.33 9.73
CA SER A 136 -14.10 16.22 10.68
C SER A 136 -13.63 16.74 12.04
N SER A 137 -14.55 16.85 13.00
CA SER A 137 -14.29 17.42 14.32
C SER A 137 -14.60 16.42 15.44
N VAL A 138 -13.91 16.56 16.58
CA VAL A 138 -14.16 15.78 17.80
C VAL A 138 -15.64 15.86 18.21
N ALA A 139 -16.27 17.01 18.01
CA ALA A 139 -17.67 17.23 18.35
C ALA A 139 -18.65 16.41 17.49
N LEU A 140 -18.32 16.11 16.22
CA LEU A 140 -19.13 15.20 15.39
C LEU A 140 -19.12 13.78 15.96
N SER A 141 -17.97 13.32 16.43
CA SER A 141 -17.81 12.00 17.05
C SER A 141 -18.65 11.89 18.34
N ASP A 142 -18.60 12.92 19.18
CA ASP A 142 -19.34 12.96 20.43
C ASP A 142 -20.86 13.01 20.21
N VAL A 143 -21.33 13.80 19.26
CA VAL A 143 -22.76 13.84 18.90
C VAL A 143 -23.21 12.50 18.33
N LEU A 144 -22.40 11.85 17.51
CA LEU A 144 -22.70 10.52 16.97
C LEU A 144 -22.81 9.46 18.07
N ASP A 145 -21.89 9.45 19.03
CA ASP A 145 -21.97 8.58 20.22
C ASP A 145 -23.30 8.76 20.95
N VAL A 146 -23.72 10.01 21.13
CA VAL A 146 -24.97 10.34 21.83
C VAL A 146 -26.18 9.92 21.01
N ILE A 147 -26.19 10.11 19.69
CA ILE A 147 -27.24 9.60 18.79
C ILE A 147 -27.34 8.08 18.88
N ALA A 148 -26.20 7.39 18.87
CA ALA A 148 -26.14 5.94 18.97
C ALA A 148 -26.70 5.44 20.30
N ASP A 149 -26.36 6.09 21.41
CA ASP A 149 -26.89 5.78 22.72
C ASP A 149 -28.40 6.12 22.84
N ALA A 150 -28.84 7.26 22.32
CA ALA A 150 -30.24 7.68 22.38
C ALA A 150 -31.18 6.85 21.48
N ARG A 151 -30.72 6.44 20.30
CA ARG A 151 -31.56 5.80 19.27
C ARG A 151 -31.13 4.38 18.92
N ILE A 152 -29.89 4.21 18.47
CA ILE A 152 -29.42 2.93 17.90
C ILE A 152 -29.38 1.82 18.97
N SER A 153 -29.10 2.20 20.21
CA SER A 153 -29.08 1.29 21.35
C SER A 153 -30.45 0.64 21.63
N ARG A 154 -31.54 1.29 21.18
CA ARG A 154 -32.93 0.85 21.36
C ARG A 154 -33.50 0.06 20.18
N PHE A 155 -32.72 -0.20 19.14
CA PHE A 155 -33.20 -1.00 18.00
C PHE A 155 -33.52 -2.43 18.44
N SER A 156 -34.67 -2.94 17.99
CA SER A 156 -35.03 -4.33 18.26
C SER A 156 -34.10 -5.29 17.53
N PRO A 157 -33.98 -6.55 18.00
CA PRO A 157 -33.18 -7.56 17.31
C PRO A 157 -33.57 -7.76 15.83
N GLN A 158 -34.87 -7.61 15.49
CA GLN A 158 -35.35 -7.72 14.12
C GLN A 158 -34.83 -6.57 13.25
N ARG A 159 -34.79 -5.35 13.80
CA ARG A 159 -34.31 -4.15 13.08
C ARG A 159 -32.81 -4.21 12.84
N LEU A 160 -32.04 -4.73 13.79
CA LEU A 160 -30.60 -4.96 13.59
C LEU A 160 -30.30 -5.98 12.49
N ARG A 161 -31.26 -6.83 12.13
CA ARG A 161 -31.10 -7.86 11.09
C ARG A 161 -31.67 -7.45 9.73
N ASP A 162 -32.33 -6.30 9.64
CA ASP A 162 -32.96 -5.77 8.44
C ASP A 162 -31.97 -4.85 7.69
N PRO A 163 -31.40 -5.29 6.56
CA PRO A 163 -30.42 -4.50 5.80
C PRO A 163 -31.00 -3.19 5.26
N VAL A 164 -32.28 -3.14 4.86
CA VAL A 164 -32.92 -1.93 4.33
C VAL A 164 -33.08 -0.90 5.44
N PHE A 165 -33.48 -1.35 6.64
CA PHE A 165 -33.55 -0.46 7.79
C PHE A 165 -32.18 0.10 8.16
N ILE A 166 -31.16 -0.76 8.25
CA ILE A 166 -29.78 -0.34 8.55
C ILE A 166 -29.27 0.63 7.48
N GLN A 167 -29.54 0.36 6.20
CA GLN A 167 -29.20 1.26 5.10
C GLN A 167 -29.81 2.65 5.31
N SER A 168 -31.09 2.74 5.66
CA SER A 168 -31.75 4.03 5.90
C SER A 168 -31.12 4.86 7.03
N TRP A 169 -30.42 4.21 7.96
CA TRP A 169 -29.69 4.89 9.03
C TRP A 169 -28.30 5.32 8.58
N PHE A 170 -27.51 4.43 7.97
CA PHE A 170 -26.12 4.76 7.63
C PHE A 170 -25.99 5.60 6.36
N GLN A 171 -26.81 5.33 5.33
CA GLN A 171 -26.85 6.14 4.09
C GLN A 171 -27.68 7.41 4.22
N GLY A 172 -28.67 7.40 5.12
CA GLY A 172 -29.50 8.56 5.40
C GLY A 172 -28.99 9.30 6.64
N ARG A 173 -29.60 8.98 7.77
CA ARG A 173 -29.53 9.74 9.03
C ARG A 173 -28.11 10.02 9.55
N LEU A 174 -27.19 9.08 9.39
CA LEU A 174 -25.85 9.14 9.98
C LEU A 174 -24.76 9.53 8.98
N LYS A 175 -25.09 9.64 7.69
CA LYS A 175 -24.13 9.79 6.58
C LYS A 175 -23.08 10.88 6.82
N ALA A 176 -23.51 12.02 7.37
CA ALA A 176 -22.65 13.17 7.63
C ALA A 176 -21.67 12.95 8.80
N PHE A 177 -21.98 12.03 9.72
CA PHE A 177 -21.17 11.74 10.90
C PHE A 177 -20.16 10.60 10.69
N LEU A 178 -20.38 9.75 9.68
CA LEU A 178 -19.54 8.56 9.44
C LEU A 178 -18.03 8.85 9.30
N PRO A 179 -17.57 9.98 8.70
CA PRO A 179 -16.15 10.30 8.67
C PRO A 179 -15.49 10.49 10.05
N SER A 180 -16.29 10.74 11.10
CA SER A 180 -15.84 10.95 12.48
C SER A 180 -16.36 9.86 13.42
N VAL A 181 -16.61 8.65 12.89
CA VAL A 181 -17.08 7.51 13.68
C VAL A 181 -16.11 7.15 14.81
N SER A 182 -16.61 7.02 16.03
CA SER A 182 -15.77 6.77 17.21
C SER A 182 -15.38 5.30 17.34
N GLN A 183 -14.22 5.06 17.96
CA GLN A 183 -13.79 3.71 18.36
C GLN A 183 -14.86 3.00 19.21
N ARG A 184 -15.47 3.73 20.15
CA ARG A 184 -16.52 3.22 21.05
C ARG A 184 -17.73 2.72 20.27
N LEU A 185 -18.20 3.49 19.29
CA LEU A 185 -19.37 3.13 18.51
C LEU A 185 -19.10 1.89 17.65
N LEU A 186 -17.94 1.85 17.00
CA LEU A 186 -17.51 0.71 16.18
C LEU A 186 -17.43 -0.56 17.02
N SER A 187 -16.81 -0.49 18.20
CA SER A 187 -16.69 -1.61 19.12
C SER A 187 -18.06 -2.09 19.59
N CYS A 188 -18.97 -1.18 19.96
CA CYS A 188 -20.37 -1.50 20.28
C CYS A 188 -21.10 -2.17 19.11
N PHE A 189 -20.99 -1.65 17.88
CA PHE A 189 -21.63 -2.24 16.71
C PHE A 189 -21.07 -3.62 16.38
N SER A 190 -19.77 -3.78 16.57
CA SER A 190 -19.11 -5.06 16.39
C SER A 190 -19.76 -6.13 17.25
N THR A 191 -20.33 -5.80 18.42
CA THR A 191 -20.96 -6.79 19.32
C THR A 191 -22.42 -7.10 19.00
N ARG A 192 -23.11 -6.26 18.24
CA ARG A 192 -24.55 -6.43 17.94
C ARG A 192 -24.82 -7.61 17.01
N ASN A 193 -26.05 -8.10 17.05
CA ASN A 193 -26.55 -9.24 16.26
C ASN A 193 -26.95 -8.82 14.83
N PHE A 194 -26.04 -8.20 14.08
CA PHE A 194 -26.23 -7.92 12.65
C PHE A 194 -26.13 -9.22 11.84
N THR A 195 -26.92 -9.31 10.75
CA THR A 195 -26.69 -10.31 9.69
C THR A 195 -25.48 -9.91 8.85
N CYS A 196 -24.94 -10.83 8.05
CA CYS A 196 -23.87 -10.49 7.10
C CYS A 196 -24.28 -9.38 6.12
N GLU A 197 -25.54 -9.37 5.70
CA GLU A 197 -26.07 -8.35 4.80
C GLU A 197 -26.15 -6.98 5.49
N SER A 198 -26.72 -6.90 6.70
CA SER A 198 -26.75 -5.66 7.47
C SER A 198 -25.35 -5.13 7.80
N TYR A 199 -24.39 -6.01 8.11
CA TYR A 199 -22.98 -5.63 8.25
C TYR A 199 -22.42 -5.05 6.96
N ARG A 200 -22.63 -5.72 5.82
CA ARG A 200 -22.13 -5.24 4.53
C ARG A 200 -22.70 -3.87 4.19
N THR A 201 -23.97 -3.62 4.50
CA THR A 201 -24.56 -2.29 4.36
C THR A 201 -23.79 -1.21 5.13
N ILE A 202 -23.41 -1.48 6.39
CA ILE A 202 -22.64 -0.53 7.22
C ILE A 202 -21.22 -0.37 6.65
N TYR A 203 -20.55 -1.48 6.34
CA TYR A 203 -19.20 -1.49 5.81
C TYR A 203 -19.08 -0.71 4.50
N VAL A 204 -20.01 -0.91 3.55
CA VAL A 204 -20.00 -0.20 2.26
C VAL A 204 -20.03 1.31 2.47
N GLU A 205 -20.84 1.78 3.42
CA GLU A 205 -20.89 3.20 3.75
C GLU A 205 -19.60 3.70 4.37
N LEU A 206 -19.04 2.99 5.36
CA LEU A 206 -17.76 3.36 5.97
C LEU A 206 -16.63 3.37 4.92
N ASN A 207 -16.59 2.39 4.03
CA ASN A 207 -15.63 2.30 2.94
C ASN A 207 -15.75 3.48 1.98
N SER A 208 -16.97 3.92 1.64
CA SER A 208 -17.19 5.12 0.82
C SER A 208 -16.69 6.42 1.46
N LYS A 209 -16.53 6.43 2.80
CA LYS A 209 -16.06 7.58 3.60
C LYS A 209 -14.59 7.50 3.98
N PHE A 210 -13.87 6.45 3.58
CA PHE A 210 -12.46 6.24 3.92
C PHE A 210 -11.59 7.49 3.70
N GLY A 211 -11.70 8.13 2.53
CA GLY A 211 -10.92 9.32 2.19
C GLY A 211 -11.26 10.59 2.97
N LEU A 212 -12.33 10.57 3.76
CA LEU A 212 -12.76 11.69 4.63
C LEU A 212 -12.41 11.44 6.10
N MET A 213 -11.96 10.23 6.44
CA MET A 213 -11.57 9.86 7.80
C MET A 213 -10.11 10.23 8.06
N ASP A 214 -9.80 10.63 9.28
CA ASP A 214 -8.40 10.73 9.72
C ASP A 214 -7.77 9.34 9.91
N SER A 215 -6.45 9.31 10.05
CA SER A 215 -5.69 8.06 10.15
C SER A 215 -6.07 7.20 11.37
N ALA A 216 -6.48 7.82 12.47
CA ALA A 216 -6.91 7.09 13.67
C ALA A 216 -8.26 6.42 13.44
N THR A 217 -9.22 7.15 12.88
CA THR A 217 -10.56 6.69 12.53
C THR A 217 -10.51 5.54 11.52
N GLN A 218 -9.66 5.64 10.50
CA GLN A 218 -9.47 4.55 9.55
C GLN A 218 -9.01 3.25 10.24
N ARG A 219 -8.06 3.35 11.19
CA ARG A 219 -7.59 2.21 11.98
C ARG A 219 -8.68 1.68 12.91
N PHE A 220 -9.46 2.56 13.55
CA PHE A 220 -10.60 2.13 14.38
C PHE A 220 -11.61 1.33 13.57
N VAL A 221 -11.98 1.76 12.36
CA VAL A 221 -12.93 1.00 11.52
C VAL A 221 -12.39 -0.39 11.21
N LEU A 222 -11.10 -0.49 10.87
CA LEU A 222 -10.47 -1.78 10.62
C LEU A 222 -10.48 -2.67 11.88
N ASN A 223 -9.99 -2.15 13.00
CA ASN A 223 -9.67 -2.94 14.19
C ASN A 223 -10.86 -3.22 15.10
N GLU A 224 -11.80 -2.30 15.20
CA GLU A 224 -12.97 -2.42 16.08
C GLU A 224 -14.22 -2.92 15.37
N PHE A 225 -14.29 -2.84 14.04
CA PHE A 225 -15.50 -3.21 13.30
C PHE A 225 -15.25 -4.30 12.26
N ILE A 226 -14.39 -4.06 11.27
CA ILE A 226 -14.16 -5.01 10.17
C ILE A 226 -13.58 -6.33 10.71
N ARG A 227 -12.42 -6.29 11.38
CA ARG A 227 -11.79 -7.53 11.89
C ARG A 227 -12.69 -8.27 12.88
N PRO A 228 -13.25 -7.65 13.94
CA PRO A 228 -14.03 -8.39 14.91
C PRO A 228 -15.30 -8.99 14.32
N PHE A 229 -15.91 -8.33 13.32
CA PHE A 229 -17.11 -8.86 12.68
C PHE A 229 -16.77 -10.05 11.77
N LEU A 230 -15.72 -9.95 10.96
CA LEU A 230 -15.30 -11.04 10.06
C LEU A 230 -14.77 -12.26 10.82
N SER A 231 -14.16 -12.06 12.00
CA SER A 231 -13.69 -13.16 12.87
C SER A 231 -14.83 -13.96 13.51
N ARG A 232 -16.09 -13.48 13.46
CA ARG A 232 -17.22 -14.19 14.03
C ARG A 232 -17.55 -15.42 13.19
N GLN A 233 -17.36 -16.59 13.78
CA GLN A 233 -17.92 -17.84 13.25
C GLN A 233 -19.40 -17.89 13.60
N TYR A 234 -20.30 -17.55 12.66
CA TYR A 234 -21.73 -17.69 12.90
C TYR A 234 -22.11 -19.18 12.92
N ASN A 235 -22.86 -19.58 13.95
CA ASN A 235 -23.35 -20.94 14.23
C ASN A 235 -24.39 -21.49 13.22
N THR A 236 -24.39 -21.01 11.98
CA THR A 236 -25.43 -21.33 10.97
C THR A 236 -24.87 -21.72 9.59
N GLY A 237 -23.54 -21.89 9.44
CA GLY A 237 -22.96 -22.43 8.20
C GLY A 237 -22.79 -21.44 7.04
N VAL A 238 -23.02 -20.14 7.25
CA VAL A 238 -22.65 -19.08 6.29
C VAL A 238 -21.71 -18.10 6.99
N GLN A 239 -20.43 -18.15 6.64
CA GLN A 239 -19.46 -17.14 7.06
C GLN A 239 -19.72 -15.86 6.26
N CYS A 240 -19.66 -14.68 6.88
CA CYS A 240 -19.80 -13.40 6.14
C CYS A 240 -18.65 -13.18 5.12
N THR A 241 -17.63 -14.04 5.19
CA THR A 241 -16.52 -14.22 4.25
C THR A 241 -16.86 -15.13 3.05
N LEU A 242 -18.10 -15.64 2.92
CA LEU A 242 -18.57 -16.43 1.77
C LEU A 242 -19.71 -15.70 1.05
N PRO A 243 -19.85 -15.77 -0.30
CA PRO A 243 -19.17 -16.61 -1.27
C PRO A 243 -18.26 -15.76 -2.18
N PHE A 244 -16.98 -15.61 -1.84
CA PHE A 244 -16.03 -14.99 -2.78
C PHE A 244 -15.39 -16.09 -3.61
N ASN A 245 -15.47 -15.93 -4.94
CA ASN A 245 -15.00 -16.94 -5.89
C ASN A 245 -13.47 -17.02 -5.96
N ASN A 246 -12.75 -16.01 -5.44
CA ASN A 246 -11.29 -15.94 -5.44
C ASN A 246 -10.76 -14.99 -4.34
N SER A 247 -9.45 -15.02 -4.13
CA SER A 247 -8.74 -14.22 -3.11
C SER A 247 -8.74 -12.71 -3.37
N VAL A 248 -8.83 -12.27 -4.63
CA VAL A 248 -8.92 -10.85 -4.99
C VAL A 248 -10.24 -10.27 -4.52
N ASP A 249 -11.35 -10.93 -4.86
CA ASP A 249 -12.70 -10.53 -4.45
C ASP A 249 -12.82 -10.53 -2.92
N PHE A 250 -12.19 -11.49 -2.24
CA PHE A 250 -12.16 -11.51 -0.79
C PHE A 250 -11.58 -10.21 -0.20
N ILE A 251 -10.42 -9.74 -0.68
CA ILE A 251 -9.81 -8.50 -0.19
C ILE A 251 -10.69 -7.29 -0.55
N LEU A 252 -11.10 -7.19 -1.81
CA LEU A 252 -11.87 -6.02 -2.28
C LEU A 252 -13.21 -5.86 -1.57
N GLN A 253 -13.90 -6.97 -1.32
CA GLN A 253 -15.26 -6.95 -0.79
C GLN A 253 -15.33 -6.88 0.74
N ASN A 254 -14.28 -7.33 1.45
CA ASN A 254 -14.27 -7.31 2.92
C ASN A 254 -13.42 -6.18 3.52
N PHE A 255 -12.39 -5.73 2.79
CA PHE A 255 -11.47 -4.70 3.27
C PHE A 255 -11.50 -3.44 2.41
N GLY A 256 -11.61 -3.59 1.08
CA GLY A 256 -11.75 -2.45 0.17
C GLY A 256 -10.64 -1.42 0.38
N SER A 257 -11.02 -0.18 0.62
CA SER A 257 -10.09 0.94 0.88
C SER A 257 -9.29 0.79 2.17
N PHE A 258 -9.73 -0.04 3.11
CA PHE A 258 -8.99 -0.34 4.34
C PHE A 258 -7.92 -1.44 4.16
N SER A 259 -7.88 -2.12 3.01
CA SER A 259 -6.90 -3.19 2.73
C SER A 259 -5.45 -2.78 3.01
N PRO A 260 -4.97 -1.57 2.64
CA PRO A 260 -3.58 -1.16 2.91
C PRO A 260 -3.21 -1.07 4.40
N LEU A 261 -4.20 -1.02 5.29
CA LEU A 261 -4.01 -0.96 6.74
C LEU A 261 -3.97 -2.35 7.39
N ALA A 262 -4.31 -3.40 6.65
CA ALA A 262 -4.30 -4.78 7.11
C ALA A 262 -2.97 -5.48 6.78
N LEU A 263 -2.54 -6.37 7.66
CA LEU A 263 -1.43 -7.28 7.44
C LEU A 263 -1.91 -8.43 6.54
N LEU A 264 -0.99 -9.01 5.77
CA LEU A 264 -1.30 -10.16 4.93
C LEU A 264 -1.81 -11.35 5.76
N GLN A 265 -1.29 -11.50 6.99
CA GLN A 265 -1.73 -12.55 7.92
C GLN A 265 -3.22 -12.44 8.26
N ASP A 266 -3.78 -11.24 8.31
CA ASP A 266 -5.20 -11.01 8.64
C ASP A 266 -6.13 -11.67 7.62
N PHE A 267 -5.77 -11.62 6.34
CA PHE A 267 -6.55 -12.26 5.28
C PHE A 267 -6.54 -13.78 5.44
N SER A 268 -5.37 -14.35 5.74
CA SER A 268 -5.18 -15.79 5.90
C SER A 268 -5.82 -16.38 7.16
N SER A 269 -6.01 -15.57 8.21
CA SER A 269 -6.66 -15.99 9.46
C SER A 269 -8.18 -15.96 9.34
N LEU A 270 -8.72 -15.02 8.54
CA LEU A 270 -10.16 -14.80 8.37
C LEU A 270 -10.79 -15.70 7.30
N SER A 271 -10.04 -16.13 6.29
CA SER A 271 -10.54 -17.02 5.24
C SER A 271 -9.64 -18.23 5.03
N ARG A 272 -10.22 -19.43 5.19
CA ARG A 272 -9.51 -20.70 4.95
C ARG A 272 -9.13 -20.93 3.49
N ASN A 273 -9.86 -20.32 2.57
CA ASN A 273 -9.66 -20.47 1.12
C ASN A 273 -8.81 -19.33 0.53
N PHE A 274 -8.30 -18.42 1.36
CA PHE A 274 -7.48 -17.31 0.88
C PHE A 274 -6.09 -17.81 0.47
N SER A 275 -5.68 -17.40 -0.72
CA SER A 275 -4.35 -17.59 -1.29
C SER A 275 -3.75 -16.22 -1.61
N ALA A 276 -2.60 -15.92 -1.01
CA ALA A 276 -1.93 -14.63 -1.19
C ALA A 276 -1.35 -14.48 -2.61
N VAL A 277 -0.86 -15.57 -3.20
CA VAL A 277 -0.36 -15.58 -4.59
C VAL A 277 -1.47 -15.40 -5.61
N ASP A 278 -2.71 -15.80 -5.30
CA ASP A 278 -3.86 -15.53 -6.17
C ASP A 278 -4.38 -14.10 -6.00
N ALA A 279 -3.94 -13.38 -4.95
CA ALA A 279 -4.34 -12.01 -4.65
C ALA A 279 -3.32 -10.94 -5.11
N LEU A 280 -2.21 -11.34 -5.76
CA LEU A 280 -1.12 -10.43 -6.18
C LEU A 280 -1.56 -9.12 -6.85
N PRO A 281 -2.60 -9.08 -7.70
CA PRO A 281 -3.06 -7.84 -8.32
C PRO A 281 -3.46 -6.75 -7.33
N VAL A 282 -3.99 -7.11 -6.16
CA VAL A 282 -4.56 -6.16 -5.19
C VAL A 282 -3.73 -6.00 -3.91
N LEU A 283 -2.64 -6.75 -3.76
CA LEU A 283 -1.72 -6.57 -2.62
C LEU A 283 -0.94 -5.26 -2.72
N THR A 284 -0.74 -4.58 -1.59
CA THR A 284 0.17 -3.43 -1.50
C THR A 284 1.64 -3.87 -1.56
N LEU A 285 2.58 -2.92 -1.72
CA LEU A 285 4.01 -3.23 -1.65
C LEU A 285 4.42 -3.80 -0.28
N ALA A 286 3.80 -3.31 0.81
CA ALA A 286 4.03 -3.82 2.16
C ALA A 286 3.57 -5.29 2.27
N GLN A 287 2.33 -5.58 1.84
CA GLN A 287 1.78 -6.93 1.85
C GLN A 287 2.53 -7.89 0.91
N LEU A 288 3.03 -7.40 -0.23
CA LEU A 288 3.92 -8.16 -1.10
C LEU A 288 5.25 -8.47 -0.43
N GLY A 289 5.79 -7.52 0.35
CA GLY A 289 6.95 -7.73 1.20
C GLY A 289 6.70 -8.79 2.26
N GLU A 290 5.57 -8.74 2.97
CA GLU A 290 5.16 -9.78 3.91
C GLU A 290 5.12 -11.15 3.23
N LEU A 291 4.51 -11.26 2.04
CA LEU A 291 4.43 -12.52 1.30
C LEU A 291 5.82 -13.09 0.94
N VAL A 292 6.74 -12.25 0.49
CA VAL A 292 8.06 -12.68 -0.01
C VAL A 292 9.05 -12.93 1.13
N PHE A 293 9.09 -12.06 2.14
CA PHE A 293 10.12 -12.08 3.20
C PHE A 293 9.67 -12.84 4.44
N SER A 294 8.37 -12.81 4.76
CA SER A 294 7.80 -13.40 5.96
C SER A 294 6.49 -14.15 5.64
N PRO A 295 6.52 -15.15 4.73
CA PRO A 295 5.31 -15.78 4.24
C PRO A 295 4.47 -16.34 5.40
N PRO A 296 3.13 -16.17 5.38
CA PRO A 296 2.26 -16.69 6.42
C PRO A 296 2.39 -18.21 6.51
N ALA A 297 2.34 -18.76 7.73
CA ALA A 297 2.55 -20.19 7.98
C ALA A 297 1.41 -21.05 7.40
N ARG A 298 1.53 -21.45 6.12
CA ARG A 298 0.72 -22.44 5.35
C ARG A 298 1.43 -22.72 4.00
N PRO A 299 1.15 -23.84 3.31
CA PRO A 299 2.17 -24.77 2.77
C PRO A 299 2.82 -24.37 1.44
N GLU A 300 2.78 -23.10 1.03
CA GLU A 300 3.45 -22.71 -0.21
C GLU A 300 4.96 -22.62 0.00
N ASP A 301 5.70 -23.41 -0.78
CA ASP A 301 7.15 -23.33 -0.85
C ASP A 301 7.56 -21.91 -1.24
N ARG A 302 8.52 -21.33 -0.52
CA ARG A 302 9.09 -20.01 -0.79
C ARG A 302 9.55 -19.88 -2.24
N GLY A 303 10.06 -20.95 -2.86
CA GLY A 303 10.41 -20.96 -4.29
C GLY A 303 9.21 -20.78 -5.22
N ASN A 304 8.06 -21.37 -4.89
CA ASN A 304 6.81 -21.18 -5.65
C ASN A 304 6.25 -19.76 -5.47
N ILE A 305 6.28 -19.23 -4.24
CA ILE A 305 5.88 -17.84 -3.96
C ILE A 305 6.73 -16.88 -4.80
N LEU A 306 8.05 -17.04 -4.78
CA LEU A 306 8.98 -16.23 -5.58
C LEU A 306 8.70 -16.33 -7.07
N THR A 307 8.48 -17.55 -7.58
CA THR A 307 8.06 -17.76 -8.98
C THR A 307 6.81 -16.94 -9.30
N ARG A 308 5.72 -17.12 -8.55
CA ARG A 308 4.44 -16.46 -8.83
C ARG A 308 4.52 -14.94 -8.71
N VAL A 309 5.22 -14.44 -7.69
CA VAL A 309 5.42 -13.01 -7.45
C VAL A 309 6.21 -12.38 -8.59
N PHE A 310 7.33 -12.97 -9.01
CA PHE A 310 8.15 -12.40 -10.08
C PHE A 310 7.52 -12.59 -11.46
N ASP A 311 6.81 -13.68 -11.73
CA ASP A 311 5.98 -13.83 -12.94
C ASP A 311 4.93 -12.72 -13.05
N PHE A 312 4.38 -12.27 -11.92
CA PHE A 312 3.46 -11.14 -11.87
C PHE A 312 4.17 -9.79 -12.02
N LEU A 313 5.21 -9.52 -11.22
CA LEU A 313 5.94 -8.24 -11.23
C LEU A 313 6.66 -7.95 -12.55
N LEU A 314 7.16 -8.99 -13.23
CA LEU A 314 7.89 -8.87 -14.49
C LEU A 314 6.98 -8.67 -15.71
N GLN A 315 5.65 -8.67 -15.54
CA GLN A 315 4.74 -8.22 -16.59
C GLN A 315 4.90 -6.72 -16.84
N SER A 316 4.75 -6.29 -18.10
CA SER A 316 4.91 -4.88 -18.49
C SER A 316 3.93 -3.96 -17.77
N SER A 317 2.71 -4.43 -17.48
CA SER A 317 1.69 -3.71 -16.71
C SER A 317 2.06 -3.46 -15.25
N ASN A 318 3.02 -4.20 -14.69
CA ASN A 318 3.39 -4.14 -13.26
C ASN A 318 4.76 -3.52 -13.02
N ARG A 319 5.33 -2.82 -14.02
CA ARG A 319 6.68 -2.21 -13.94
C ARG A 319 6.87 -1.26 -12.77
N ASP A 320 5.87 -0.44 -12.45
CA ASP A 320 5.97 0.50 -11.32
C ASP A 320 5.96 -0.23 -9.98
N LYS A 321 5.16 -1.30 -9.88
CA LYS A 321 5.11 -2.17 -8.69
C LYS A 321 6.44 -2.92 -8.52
N LEU A 322 7.05 -3.40 -9.61
CA LEU A 322 8.39 -3.98 -9.61
C LEU A 322 9.43 -2.96 -9.11
N LYS A 323 9.47 -1.76 -9.71
CA LYS A 323 10.39 -0.68 -9.29
C LYS A 323 10.24 -0.33 -7.81
N GLY A 324 9.00 -0.23 -7.31
CA GLY A 324 8.73 0.01 -5.90
C GLY A 324 9.10 -1.14 -4.97
N PHE A 325 9.17 -2.38 -5.49
CA PHE A 325 9.50 -3.57 -4.71
C PHE A 325 11.02 -3.81 -4.57
N ILE A 326 11.83 -3.43 -5.56
CA ILE A 326 13.29 -3.65 -5.55
C ILE A 326 13.99 -3.14 -4.28
N PRO A 327 13.71 -1.94 -3.74
CA PRO A 327 14.32 -1.48 -2.49
C PRO A 327 14.04 -2.41 -1.30
N SER A 328 12.86 -3.04 -1.27
CA SER A 328 12.51 -4.03 -0.24
C SER A 328 13.33 -5.30 -0.40
N LEU A 329 13.55 -5.77 -1.63
CA LEU A 329 14.43 -6.90 -1.90
C LEU A 329 15.88 -6.65 -1.44
N GLN A 330 16.39 -5.43 -1.65
CA GLN A 330 17.74 -5.04 -1.21
C GLN A 330 17.90 -5.03 0.31
N THR A 331 16.85 -4.62 1.03
CA THR A 331 16.94 -4.37 2.48
C THR A 331 16.42 -5.51 3.35
N GLN A 332 15.43 -6.27 2.87
CA GLN A 332 14.73 -7.28 3.66
C GLN A 332 15.19 -8.71 3.38
N ALA A 333 15.68 -9.03 2.17
CA ALA A 333 16.06 -10.40 1.81
C ALA A 333 17.13 -11.00 2.76
N ARG A 334 18.10 -10.18 3.20
CA ARG A 334 19.11 -10.59 4.19
C ARG A 334 18.49 -10.91 5.56
N LYS A 335 17.53 -10.09 6.01
CA LYS A 335 16.82 -10.31 7.28
C LYS A 335 15.90 -11.54 7.23
N ALA A 336 15.40 -11.88 6.04
CA ALA A 336 14.53 -13.02 5.78
C ALA A 336 15.28 -14.34 5.52
N ASN A 337 16.61 -14.36 5.68
CA ASN A 337 17.49 -15.50 5.41
C ASN A 337 17.27 -16.08 4.00
N PHE A 338 17.31 -15.22 2.98
CA PHE A 338 17.23 -15.70 1.61
C PHE A 338 18.45 -16.56 1.26
N SER A 339 18.20 -17.80 0.83
CA SER A 339 19.22 -18.70 0.30
C SER A 339 19.58 -18.36 -1.14
N CYS A 340 20.69 -18.91 -1.63
CA CYS A 340 21.07 -18.79 -3.04
C CYS A 340 20.01 -19.36 -3.99
N GLU A 341 19.30 -20.40 -3.57
CA GLU A 341 18.17 -20.95 -4.33
C GLU A 341 17.07 -19.91 -4.54
N ASN A 342 16.76 -19.10 -3.52
CA ASN A 342 15.76 -18.05 -3.64
C ASN A 342 16.19 -16.99 -4.68
N TYR A 343 17.46 -16.58 -4.67
CA TYR A 343 17.99 -15.66 -5.66
C TYR A 343 18.00 -16.27 -7.06
N ARG A 344 18.38 -17.56 -7.18
CA ARG A 344 18.37 -18.28 -8.45
C ARG A 344 16.99 -18.26 -9.11
N VAL A 345 15.92 -18.56 -8.34
CA VAL A 345 14.55 -18.47 -8.84
C VAL A 345 14.23 -17.07 -9.38
N ILE A 346 14.62 -16.01 -8.67
CA ILE A 346 14.40 -14.63 -9.11
C ILE A 346 15.12 -14.33 -10.43
N PHE A 347 16.41 -14.69 -10.53
CA PHE A 347 17.18 -14.47 -11.75
C PHE A 347 16.66 -15.28 -12.93
N ASP A 348 16.29 -16.54 -12.72
CA ASP A 348 15.70 -17.39 -13.76
C ASP A 348 14.42 -16.76 -14.34
N ARG A 349 13.57 -16.17 -13.48
CA ARG A 349 12.38 -15.45 -13.95
C ARG A 349 12.73 -14.16 -14.70
N MET A 350 13.73 -13.41 -14.25
CA MET A 350 14.20 -12.22 -14.97
C MET A 350 14.75 -12.56 -16.35
N ASP A 351 15.57 -13.60 -16.46
CA ASP A 351 16.18 -14.03 -17.73
C ASP A 351 15.12 -14.56 -18.72
N GLN A 352 14.11 -15.28 -18.21
CA GLN A 352 12.94 -15.67 -18.99
C GLN A 352 12.14 -14.45 -19.47
N ALA A 353 11.96 -13.43 -18.64
CA ALA A 353 11.26 -12.21 -19.00
C ALA A 353 12.02 -11.34 -20.01
N LEU A 354 13.36 -11.43 -20.05
CA LEU A 354 14.21 -10.70 -21.00
C LEU A 354 14.22 -11.31 -22.41
N SER A 355 14.09 -12.64 -22.51
CA SER A 355 14.20 -13.39 -23.76
C SER A 355 13.25 -12.94 -24.90
N PRO A 356 11.97 -12.57 -24.65
CA PRO A 356 11.04 -12.17 -25.71
C PRO A 356 10.98 -10.65 -25.99
N LEU A 357 11.79 -9.80 -25.33
CA LEU A 357 11.59 -8.35 -25.35
C LEU A 357 12.33 -7.60 -26.46
N ALA A 358 11.72 -6.49 -26.91
CA ALA A 358 12.34 -5.52 -27.81
C ALA A 358 13.46 -4.72 -27.10
N PRO A 359 14.49 -4.24 -27.83
CA PRO A 359 15.73 -3.69 -27.25
C PRO A 359 15.54 -2.59 -26.18
N ASN A 360 14.55 -1.71 -26.35
CA ASN A 360 14.28 -0.61 -25.42
C ASN A 360 13.62 -1.05 -24.09
N GLN A 361 12.89 -2.17 -24.08
CA GLN A 361 12.31 -2.75 -22.85
C GLN A 361 13.35 -3.59 -22.10
N THR A 362 14.36 -4.09 -22.82
CA THR A 362 15.48 -4.86 -22.30
C THR A 362 16.35 -4.01 -21.36
N GLU A 363 16.67 -2.76 -21.73
CA GLU A 363 17.57 -1.89 -20.94
C GLU A 363 17.09 -1.62 -19.50
N ALA A 364 15.79 -1.32 -19.33
CA ALA A 364 15.21 -1.05 -18.01
C ALA A 364 15.19 -2.30 -17.12
N LEU A 365 14.91 -3.47 -17.68
CA LEU A 365 14.94 -4.73 -16.94
C LEU A 365 16.37 -5.21 -16.66
N LEU A 366 17.32 -4.95 -17.56
CA LEU A 366 18.75 -5.21 -17.31
C LEU A 366 19.25 -4.39 -16.13
N THR A 367 18.91 -3.11 -16.06
CA THR A 367 19.24 -2.25 -14.91
C THR A 367 18.69 -2.80 -13.59
N ILE A 368 17.45 -3.29 -13.62
CA ILE A 368 16.81 -3.92 -12.45
C ILE A 368 17.55 -5.22 -12.08
N ARG A 369 17.84 -6.06 -13.07
CA ARG A 369 18.58 -7.32 -12.89
C ARG A 369 19.95 -7.06 -12.26
N ASP A 370 20.70 -6.07 -12.74
CA ASP A 370 22.01 -5.69 -12.22
C ASP A 370 21.90 -5.19 -10.76
N SER A 371 20.85 -4.42 -10.46
CA SER A 371 20.56 -3.98 -9.09
C SER A 371 20.28 -5.15 -8.15
N VAL A 372 19.66 -6.23 -8.64
CA VAL A 372 19.44 -7.46 -7.86
C VAL A 372 20.69 -8.30 -7.74
N MET A 373 21.59 -8.30 -8.74
CA MET A 373 22.87 -9.02 -8.74
C MET A 373 23.84 -8.55 -7.66
N MET A 374 23.68 -7.33 -7.16
CA MET A 374 24.50 -6.77 -6.07
C MET A 374 24.00 -7.13 -4.65
N ILE A 375 22.90 -7.88 -4.54
CA ILE A 375 22.24 -8.24 -3.28
C ILE A 375 22.66 -9.60 -2.67
N PRO A 376 22.87 -10.69 -3.45
CA PRO A 376 22.99 -12.05 -2.90
C PRO A 376 24.15 -12.20 -1.91
N PRO A 377 24.06 -13.16 -0.96
CA PRO A 377 25.20 -13.57 -0.15
C PRO A 377 26.41 -13.97 -1.00
N ASP A 378 27.62 -13.74 -0.49
CA ASP A 378 28.88 -14.15 -1.16
C ASP A 378 28.93 -15.64 -1.49
N GLU A 379 28.25 -16.47 -0.68
CA GLU A 379 28.09 -17.91 -0.86
C GLU A 379 27.39 -18.28 -2.18
N CYS A 380 26.63 -17.35 -2.79
CA CYS A 380 25.94 -17.56 -4.05
C CYS A 380 26.84 -17.29 -5.28
N ILE A 381 28.04 -16.75 -5.07
CA ILE A 381 29.00 -16.49 -6.12
C ILE A 381 29.84 -17.75 -6.30
N GLU A 382 29.46 -18.60 -7.27
CA GLU A 382 30.28 -19.73 -7.69
C GLU A 382 31.61 -19.21 -8.28
N ARG A 383 32.67 -19.13 -7.47
CA ARG A 383 34.04 -18.85 -7.93
C ARG A 383 34.67 -20.04 -8.69
N THR A 384 33.89 -21.05 -9.05
CA THR A 384 34.33 -22.33 -9.60
C THR A 384 34.42 -22.36 -11.12
N ALA A 385 33.82 -21.40 -11.83
CA ALA A 385 34.01 -21.27 -13.26
C ALA A 385 35.38 -20.61 -13.55
N GLN A 386 36.44 -21.41 -13.60
CA GLN A 386 37.67 -20.99 -14.26
C GLN A 386 37.32 -20.66 -15.72
N CYS A 387 37.56 -19.42 -16.15
CA CYS A 387 37.34 -19.03 -17.54
C CYS A 387 38.09 -20.00 -18.48
N THR A 388 37.36 -20.82 -19.24
CA THR A 388 37.95 -21.77 -20.18
C THR A 388 38.76 -20.98 -21.21
N THR A 389 40.08 -21.08 -21.14
CA THR A 389 40.95 -20.38 -22.09
C THR A 389 40.89 -21.07 -23.45
N ILE A 390 40.53 -20.36 -24.51
CA ILE A 390 40.61 -20.89 -25.88
C ILE A 390 42.10 -21.14 -26.22
N PRO A 391 42.59 -22.37 -26.41
CA PRO A 391 43.99 -22.58 -26.77
C PRO A 391 44.27 -22.00 -28.15
N VAL A 392 45.32 -21.18 -28.29
CA VAL A 392 45.74 -20.60 -29.57
C VAL A 392 47.16 -21.06 -29.84
N ASN A 393 47.34 -21.80 -30.93
CA ASN A 393 48.67 -22.14 -31.43
C ASN A 393 49.00 -21.20 -32.60
N GLU A 394 49.73 -20.13 -32.31
CA GLU A 394 50.07 -19.09 -33.28
C GLU A 394 50.80 -19.65 -34.51
N SER A 395 51.72 -20.61 -34.34
CA SER A 395 52.47 -21.17 -35.47
C SER A 395 51.58 -21.93 -36.46
N VAL A 396 50.54 -22.60 -35.96
CA VAL A 396 49.56 -23.30 -36.78
C VAL A 396 48.59 -22.32 -37.43
N LEU A 397 48.09 -21.34 -36.65
CA LEU A 397 47.13 -20.36 -37.12
C LEU A 397 47.72 -19.43 -38.20
N CYS A 398 49.03 -19.13 -38.10
CA CYS A 398 49.72 -18.19 -38.97
C CYS A 398 50.58 -18.83 -40.06
N ALA A 399 50.59 -20.17 -40.18
CA ALA A 399 51.45 -20.90 -41.12
C ALA A 399 51.35 -20.44 -42.59
N ASN A 400 50.14 -20.03 -43.01
CA ASN A 400 49.85 -19.59 -44.38
C ASN A 400 49.46 -18.10 -44.47
N ALA A 401 49.63 -17.33 -43.39
CA ALA A 401 49.26 -15.92 -43.36
C ALA A 401 50.43 -15.06 -43.85
N SER A 402 50.20 -14.23 -44.87
CA SER A 402 51.15 -13.21 -45.32
C SER A 402 50.71 -11.84 -44.84
N SER A 403 51.51 -11.25 -43.93
CA SER A 403 51.28 -9.92 -43.35
C SER A 403 52.29 -8.87 -43.83
N SER A 404 53.07 -9.16 -44.87
CA SER A 404 54.11 -8.24 -45.38
C SER A 404 53.54 -6.94 -45.95
N ALA A 405 52.41 -6.99 -46.66
CA ALA A 405 51.71 -5.80 -47.15
C ALA A 405 51.13 -4.95 -46.01
N LEU A 406 50.68 -5.59 -44.93
CA LEU A 406 50.18 -4.91 -43.74
C LEU A 406 51.33 -4.26 -42.95
N ASP A 407 52.48 -4.93 -42.83
CA ASP A 407 53.67 -4.40 -42.16
C ASP A 407 54.21 -3.14 -42.87
N GLN A 408 54.18 -3.13 -44.21
CA GLN A 408 54.49 -1.95 -45.02
C GLN A 408 53.47 -0.83 -44.84
N PHE A 409 52.18 -1.15 -44.76
CA PHE A 409 51.11 -0.18 -44.51
C PHE A 409 51.26 0.50 -43.14
N LEU A 410 51.59 -0.27 -42.10
CA LEU A 410 51.78 0.25 -40.74
C LEU A 410 53.06 1.10 -40.62
N SER A 411 54.13 0.72 -41.33
CA SER A 411 55.42 1.41 -41.29
C SER A 411 55.48 2.74 -42.08
N GLY A 412 54.41 3.10 -42.79
CA GLY A 412 54.33 4.36 -43.53
C GLY A 412 54.15 5.59 -42.62
N THR A 413 54.67 6.76 -43.03
CA THR A 413 54.40 8.04 -42.35
C THR A 413 52.92 8.40 -42.44
N ALA A 414 52.19 8.17 -41.35
CA ALA A 414 50.74 8.35 -41.17
C ALA A 414 49.85 7.36 -41.95
N PRO A 415 49.59 6.16 -41.41
CA PRO A 415 48.59 5.26 -41.96
C PRO A 415 47.20 5.91 -41.85
N ASN A 416 46.61 6.29 -42.99
CA ASN A 416 45.24 6.79 -43.04
C ASN A 416 44.27 5.77 -42.41
N THR A 417 43.38 6.25 -41.53
CA THR A 417 42.39 5.42 -40.81
C THR A 417 41.44 4.65 -41.75
N THR A 418 41.30 5.08 -43.00
CA THR A 418 40.43 4.46 -44.01
C THR A 418 40.99 3.18 -44.64
N GLY A 419 42.32 2.97 -44.65
CA GLY A 419 42.94 1.78 -45.26
C GLY A 419 43.01 0.56 -44.35
N ILE A 420 42.71 0.71 -43.05
CA ILE A 420 42.86 -0.38 -42.08
C ILE A 420 41.87 -1.53 -42.32
N CYS A 421 40.74 -1.22 -42.94
CA CYS A 421 39.68 -2.15 -43.28
C CYS A 421 39.97 -2.98 -44.52
N ASP A 422 41.04 -2.70 -45.25
CA ASP A 422 41.42 -3.49 -46.43
C ASP A 422 42.11 -4.80 -46.05
N PHE A 423 42.60 -4.89 -44.82
CA PHE A 423 43.31 -6.06 -44.29
C PHE A 423 42.38 -6.96 -43.47
N THR A 424 42.74 -8.24 -43.36
CA THR A 424 41.99 -9.22 -42.56
C THR A 424 42.46 -9.24 -41.11
N VAL A 425 41.57 -9.61 -40.19
CA VAL A 425 41.91 -9.77 -38.76
C VAL A 425 43.02 -10.83 -38.58
N LEU A 426 43.07 -11.85 -39.44
CA LEU A 426 44.15 -12.85 -39.45
C LEU A 426 45.52 -12.22 -39.78
N GLN A 427 45.58 -11.28 -40.72
CA GLN A 427 46.82 -10.58 -41.04
C GLN A 427 47.31 -9.72 -39.87
N PHE A 428 46.41 -9.05 -39.14
CA PHE A 428 46.77 -8.35 -37.91
C PHE A 428 47.23 -9.34 -36.82
N ALA A 429 46.46 -10.39 -36.57
CA ALA A 429 46.77 -11.41 -35.57
C ALA A 429 48.14 -12.07 -35.80
N CYS A 430 48.52 -12.31 -37.06
CA CYS A 430 49.76 -12.96 -37.46
C CYS A 430 50.95 -12.02 -37.67
N LEU A 431 50.79 -10.72 -37.41
CA LEU A 431 51.90 -9.77 -37.49
C LEU A 431 52.82 -9.94 -36.24
N PRO A 432 54.16 -10.00 -36.39
CA PRO A 432 55.06 -10.29 -35.26
C PRO A 432 54.98 -9.28 -34.12
N THR A 433 54.80 -7.99 -34.43
CA THR A 433 54.70 -6.91 -33.44
C THR A 433 53.61 -5.90 -33.82
N LEU A 434 52.55 -5.80 -33.01
CA LEU A 434 51.41 -4.89 -33.25
C LEU A 434 51.55 -3.55 -32.48
N SER A 435 52.77 -3.13 -32.14
CA SER A 435 53.04 -1.95 -31.32
C SER A 435 52.65 -0.61 -31.95
N GLN A 436 52.22 -0.61 -33.22
CA GLN A 436 51.91 0.59 -33.98
C GLN A 436 50.41 0.91 -34.11
N LEU A 437 49.51 0.03 -33.62
CA LEU A 437 48.07 0.32 -33.65
C LEU A 437 47.65 1.17 -32.46
N ASN A 438 47.13 2.37 -32.73
CA ASN A 438 46.48 3.19 -31.71
C ASN A 438 45.04 2.73 -31.45
N SER A 439 44.45 3.16 -30.33
CA SER A 439 43.10 2.78 -29.92
C SER A 439 41.99 3.21 -30.91
N GLN A 440 42.21 4.27 -31.69
CA GLN A 440 41.27 4.69 -32.74
C GLN A 440 41.27 3.72 -33.92
N GLN A 441 42.45 3.30 -34.37
CA GLN A 441 42.64 2.32 -35.44
C GLN A 441 42.07 0.95 -35.07
N VAL A 442 42.25 0.51 -33.82
CA VAL A 442 41.63 -0.73 -33.33
C VAL A 442 40.10 -0.63 -33.35
N ALA A 443 39.53 0.50 -32.91
CA ALA A 443 38.08 0.71 -32.95
C ALA A 443 37.52 0.71 -34.38
N ASP A 444 38.24 1.33 -35.33
CA ASP A 444 37.85 1.35 -36.75
C ASP A 444 37.91 -0.05 -37.38
N LEU A 445 38.96 -0.83 -37.07
CA LEU A 445 39.09 -2.22 -37.51
C LEU A 445 37.94 -3.09 -36.97
N LEU A 446 37.60 -2.92 -35.69
CA LEU A 446 36.46 -3.62 -35.09
C LEU A 446 35.16 -3.27 -35.81
N ALA A 447 34.91 -1.98 -36.08
CA ALA A 447 33.72 -1.50 -36.78
C ALA A 447 33.54 -2.13 -38.17
N CYS A 448 34.60 -2.26 -38.95
CA CYS A 448 34.49 -2.79 -40.31
C CYS A 448 34.67 -4.31 -40.44
N LYS A 449 35.20 -5.01 -39.42
CA LYS A 449 35.44 -6.46 -39.46
C LYS A 449 34.51 -7.28 -38.58
N LEU A 450 33.63 -6.65 -37.79
CA LEU A 450 32.69 -7.36 -36.91
C LEU A 450 31.75 -8.31 -37.68
N SER A 451 31.32 -7.93 -38.88
CA SER A 451 30.47 -8.74 -39.75
C SER A 451 31.23 -9.77 -40.58
N SER A 452 32.57 -9.78 -40.50
CA SER A 452 33.40 -10.73 -41.24
C SER A 452 33.43 -12.09 -40.54
N ASN A 453 33.49 -13.17 -41.33
CA ASN A 453 33.59 -14.54 -40.81
C ASN A 453 35.01 -14.82 -40.28
N VAL A 454 35.27 -14.43 -39.03
CA VAL A 454 36.58 -14.55 -38.35
C VAL A 454 36.46 -15.54 -37.18
N THR A 455 37.42 -16.46 -37.06
CA THR A 455 37.40 -17.49 -36.02
C THR A 455 37.69 -16.94 -34.63
N LYS A 456 37.24 -17.65 -33.58
CA LYS A 456 37.46 -17.26 -32.18
C LYS A 456 38.94 -17.23 -31.82
N GLU A 457 39.73 -18.15 -32.38
CA GLU A 457 41.18 -18.25 -32.20
C GLU A 457 41.89 -17.04 -32.81
N THR A 458 41.42 -16.58 -33.98
CA THR A 458 41.96 -15.40 -34.67
C THR A 458 41.71 -14.13 -33.87
N TRP A 459 40.47 -13.94 -33.40
CA TRP A 459 40.13 -12.83 -32.51
C TRP A 459 40.92 -12.87 -31.22
N LYS A 460 41.05 -14.04 -30.59
CA LYS A 460 41.84 -14.18 -29.36
C LYS A 460 43.30 -13.82 -29.58
N LEU A 461 43.94 -14.31 -30.64
CA LEU A 461 45.34 -13.98 -30.94
C LEU A 461 45.51 -12.47 -31.15
N PHE A 462 44.62 -11.86 -31.95
CA PHE A 462 44.61 -10.42 -32.17
C PHE A 462 44.48 -9.64 -30.87
N PHE A 463 43.44 -9.91 -30.06
CA PHE A 463 43.20 -9.22 -28.79
C PHE A 463 44.32 -9.40 -27.78
N THR A 464 44.97 -10.56 -27.76
CA THR A 464 46.13 -10.81 -26.90
C THR A 464 47.27 -9.84 -27.25
N LYS A 465 47.50 -9.59 -28.54
CA LYS A 465 48.57 -8.70 -29.04
C LYS A 465 48.27 -7.21 -28.87
N ILE A 466 47.00 -6.81 -28.83
CA ILE A 466 46.58 -5.41 -28.62
C ILE A 466 46.09 -5.12 -27.20
N SER A 467 46.32 -6.04 -26.25
CA SER A 467 45.76 -5.98 -24.90
C SER A 467 46.00 -4.65 -24.18
N THR A 468 47.13 -3.99 -24.41
CA THR A 468 47.46 -2.69 -23.79
C THR A 468 46.59 -1.53 -24.27
N ASN A 469 46.04 -1.61 -25.50
CA ASN A 469 45.25 -0.55 -26.12
C ASN A 469 43.77 -0.96 -26.29
N LEU A 470 43.42 -2.18 -25.88
CA LEU A 470 42.11 -2.77 -26.11
C LEU A 470 41.02 -2.03 -25.33
N ASP A 471 41.24 -1.72 -24.06
CA ASP A 471 40.23 -1.06 -23.22
C ASP A 471 39.82 0.31 -23.77
N GLU A 472 40.80 1.15 -24.14
CA GLU A 472 40.55 2.46 -24.73
C GLU A 472 39.89 2.33 -26.12
N ALA A 473 40.25 1.32 -26.90
CA ALA A 473 39.65 1.05 -28.19
C ALA A 473 38.19 0.60 -28.07
N LEU A 474 37.85 -0.22 -27.07
CA LEU A 474 36.48 -0.69 -26.83
C LEU A 474 35.55 0.48 -26.46
N VAL A 475 36.04 1.45 -25.67
CA VAL A 475 35.30 2.69 -25.37
C VAL A 475 35.05 3.51 -26.65
N LYS A 476 36.05 3.62 -27.52
CA LYS A 476 35.89 4.34 -28.81
C LYS A 476 34.95 3.61 -29.77
N PHE A 477 35.00 2.28 -29.77
CA PHE A 477 34.14 1.43 -30.58
C PHE A 477 32.68 1.50 -30.14
N SER A 478 32.38 1.51 -28.83
CA SER A 478 30.99 1.61 -28.35
C SER A 478 30.30 2.90 -28.78
N ASN A 479 31.06 3.97 -29.02
CA ASN A 479 30.52 5.24 -29.51
C ASN A 479 30.28 5.28 -31.03
N LYS A 480 30.65 4.22 -31.76
CA LYS A 480 30.51 4.10 -33.22
C LYS A 480 29.39 3.16 -33.68
N VAL A 481 28.88 2.32 -32.78
CA VAL A 481 27.90 1.25 -33.07
C VAL A 481 26.52 1.63 -32.56
#